data_AF-A0A0F9TV00-F1
#
_entry.id   AF-A0A0F9TV00-F1
#
_cell.length_a   1.000
_cell.length_b   1.000
_cell.length_c   1.000
_cell.angle_alpha   90.00
_cell.angle_beta   90.00
_cell.angle_gamma   90.00
#
_symmetry.space_group_name_H-M   'P 1'
#
loop_
_entity.id
_entity.type
_entity.pdbx_description
1 polymer ?
#
loop_
_entity_poly.entity_id
_entity_poly.type
_entity_poly.pdbx_seq_one_letter_code
_entity_poly.pdbx_strand_id
1 'polypeptide(L)'
;MLKTKLGWEFSRVLSGLGFPQSDKVRDSMVAKCLQIHHILRESPKYNTVERLTLIIIYIYLTLQNFRINKSNLISVSLISHSELYNFLNRLNNHICRFYS
;
A
#
# COMPACT_ATOMS: atom_id res chain seq x y z
N MET A 1 13.20 9.35 -10.25
CA MET A 1 12.39 8.40 -11.03
C MET A 1 11.42 7.58 -10.16
N LEU A 2 11.89 6.87 -9.12
CA LEU A 2 11.03 6.08 -8.22
C LEU A 2 9.93 6.90 -7.50
N LYS A 3 10.29 8.06 -6.93
CA LYS A 3 9.35 8.97 -6.23
C LYS A 3 8.17 9.40 -7.13
N THR A 4 8.46 9.75 -8.38
CA THR A 4 7.46 10.15 -9.37
C THR A 4 6.52 9.00 -9.73
N LYS A 5 7.09 7.80 -9.93
CA LYS A 5 6.31 6.59 -10.22
C LYS A 5 5.40 6.20 -9.04
N LEU A 6 5.92 6.29 -7.81
CA LEU A 6 5.13 6.11 -6.60
C LEU A 6 3.99 7.13 -6.52
N GLY A 7 4.29 8.43 -6.69
CA GLY A 7 3.27 9.47 -6.64
C GLY A 7 2.12 9.23 -7.63
N TRP A 8 2.45 8.81 -8.85
CA TRP A 8 1.45 8.50 -9.87
C TRP A 8 0.59 7.28 -9.50
N GLU A 9 1.21 6.20 -9.01
CA GLU A 9 0.49 5.01 -8.55
C GLU A 9 -0.39 5.29 -7.32
N PHE A 10 0.09 6.08 -6.35
CA PHE A 10 -0.73 6.51 -5.21
C PHE A 10 -1.94 7.30 -5.68
N SER A 11 -1.74 8.29 -6.58
CA SER A 11 -2.84 9.05 -7.16
C SER A 11 -3.83 8.17 -7.90
N ARG A 12 -3.37 7.22 -8.71
CA ARG A 12 -4.23 6.29 -9.48
C ARG A 12 -5.09 5.44 -8.55
N VAL A 13 -4.47 4.78 -7.56
CA VAL A 13 -5.18 3.87 -6.64
C VAL A 13 -6.14 4.64 -5.73
N LEU A 14 -5.73 5.79 -5.19
CA LEU A 14 -6.59 6.57 -4.28
C LEU A 14 -7.77 7.20 -5.01
N SER A 15 -7.57 7.67 -6.25
CA SER A 15 -8.66 8.15 -7.11
C SER A 15 -9.62 7.02 -7.46
N GLY A 16 -9.09 5.83 -7.81
CA GLY A 16 -9.92 4.65 -8.08
C GLY A 16 -10.74 4.18 -6.86
N LEU A 17 -10.27 4.47 -5.65
CA LEU A 17 -10.99 4.20 -4.40
C LEU A 17 -11.97 5.32 -4.00
N GLY A 18 -12.04 6.42 -4.77
CA GLY A 18 -12.93 7.55 -4.48
C GLY A 18 -12.46 8.44 -3.33
N PHE A 19 -11.18 8.37 -2.94
CA PHE A 19 -10.65 9.23 -1.87
C PHE A 19 -10.21 10.58 -2.43
N PRO A 20 -10.77 11.71 -1.96
CA PRO A 20 -10.25 13.03 -2.29
C PRO A 20 -8.86 13.20 -1.65
N GLN A 21 -7.83 13.31 -2.47
CA GLN A 21 -6.44 13.40 -2.01
C GLN A 21 -6.00 14.87 -1.95
N SER A 22 -5.52 15.32 -0.79
CA SER A 22 -4.66 16.50 -0.75
C SER A 22 -3.23 16.08 -1.12
N ASP A 23 -2.51 16.94 -1.83
CA ASP A 23 -1.10 16.69 -2.19
C ASP A 23 -0.25 16.32 -0.96
N LYS A 24 -0.57 16.88 0.22
CA LYS A 24 0.10 16.58 1.49
C LYS A 24 -0.05 15.12 1.93
N VAL A 25 -1.23 14.52 1.75
CA VAL A 25 -1.47 13.11 2.12
C VAL A 25 -0.71 12.18 1.19
N ARG A 26 -0.79 12.43 -0.12
CA ARG A 26 -0.03 11.69 -1.14
C ARG A 26 1.46 11.75 -0.86
N ASP A 27 2.00 12.94 -0.60
CA ASP A 27 3.44 13.13 -0.41
C ASP A 27 3.93 12.46 0.88
N SER A 28 3.10 12.47 1.93
CA SER A 28 3.37 11.72 3.18
C SER A 28 3.39 10.21 2.96
N MET A 29 2.44 9.68 2.17
CA MET A 29 2.44 8.25 1.79
C MET A 29 3.67 7.88 0.95
N VAL A 30 4.05 8.72 -0.02
CA VAL A 30 5.24 8.53 -0.84
C VAL A 30 6.51 8.52 0.01
N ALA A 31 6.62 9.44 0.98
CA ALA A 31 7.76 9.51 1.89
C ALA A 31 7.87 8.25 2.77
N LYS A 32 6.76 7.81 3.38
CA LYS A 32 6.71 6.54 4.12
C LYS A 32 7.04 5.34 3.24
N CYS A 33 6.59 5.37 1.98
CA CYS A 33 6.94 4.34 1.01
C CYS A 33 8.42 4.29 0.72
N LEU A 34 9.07 5.41 0.48
CA LEU A 34 10.53 5.42 0.27
C LEU A 34 11.28 4.91 1.52
N GLN A 35 10.84 5.27 2.73
CA GLN A 35 11.45 4.78 3.97
C GLN A 35 11.33 3.26 4.13
N ILE A 36 10.13 2.71 3.91
CA ILE A 36 9.86 1.29 4.10
C ILE A 36 10.33 0.47 2.88
N HIS A 37 10.42 1.08 1.69
CA HIS A 37 10.94 0.46 0.48
C HIS A 37 12.36 -0.05 0.70
N HIS A 38 13.22 0.69 1.42
CA HIS A 38 14.57 0.20 1.74
C HIS A 38 14.55 -1.09 2.56
N ILE A 39 13.60 -1.22 3.49
CA ILE A 39 13.42 -2.40 4.33
C ILE A 39 12.77 -3.56 3.54
N LEU A 40 11.80 -3.25 2.67
CA LEU A 40 11.08 -4.24 1.87
C LEU A 40 11.84 -4.69 0.61
N ARG A 41 12.87 -3.95 0.18
CA ARG A 41 13.70 -4.26 -1.00
C ARG A 41 14.45 -5.58 -0.84
N GLU A 42 14.72 -6.00 0.38
CA GLU A 42 15.33 -7.31 0.69
C GLU A 42 14.36 -8.48 0.43
N SER A 43 13.05 -8.20 0.30
CA SER A 43 12.05 -9.21 -0.04
C SER A 43 11.77 -9.22 -1.55
N PRO A 44 12.17 -10.26 -2.29
CA PRO A 44 11.94 -10.33 -3.74
C PRO A 44 10.44 -10.33 -4.12
N LYS A 45 9.54 -10.66 -3.18
CA LYS A 45 8.09 -10.65 -3.41
C LYS A 45 7.47 -9.25 -3.45
N TYR A 46 8.10 -8.25 -2.82
CA TYR A 46 7.56 -6.90 -2.67
C TYR A 46 8.44 -5.83 -3.31
N ASN A 47 9.32 -6.20 -4.25
CA ASN A 47 10.26 -5.26 -4.85
C ASN A 47 9.65 -4.31 -5.90
N THR A 48 8.40 -4.56 -6.33
CA THR A 48 7.76 -3.75 -7.36
C THR A 48 7.00 -2.59 -6.75
N VAL A 49 7.05 -1.45 -7.43
CA VAL A 49 6.42 -0.19 -7.02
C VAL A 49 4.92 -0.38 -6.83
N GLU A 50 4.28 -1.11 -7.74
CA GLU A 50 2.84 -1.36 -7.76
C GLU A 50 2.40 -2.14 -6.51
N ARG A 51 3.19 -3.15 -6.10
CA ARG A 51 2.92 -3.95 -4.90
C ARG A 51 3.17 -3.13 -3.63
N LEU A 52 4.27 -2.39 -3.56
CA LEU A 52 4.64 -1.56 -2.41
C LEU A 52 3.63 -0.43 -2.14
N THR A 53 3.17 0.24 -3.19
CA THR A 53 2.13 1.28 -3.10
C THR A 53 0.88 0.74 -2.43
N LEU A 54 0.44 -0.45 -2.82
CA LEU A 54 -0.79 -1.03 -2.30
C LEU A 54 -0.72 -1.39 -0.81
N ILE A 55 0.42 -1.94 -0.40
CA ILE A 55 0.71 -2.24 1.01
C ILE A 55 0.53 -0.99 1.86
N ILE A 56 1.07 0.13 1.38
CA ILE A 56 1.12 1.36 2.15
C ILE A 56 -0.20 2.08 2.14
N ILE A 57 -0.94 2.05 1.01
CA ILE A 57 -2.33 2.52 0.97
C ILE A 57 -3.17 1.73 1.96
N TYR A 58 -3.04 0.40 1.97
CA TYR A 58 -3.80 -0.46 2.88
C TYR A 58 -3.46 -0.17 4.36
N ILE A 59 -2.18 -0.12 4.71
CA ILE A 59 -1.74 0.21 6.08
C ILE A 59 -2.23 1.60 6.48
N TYR A 60 -2.04 2.60 5.62
CA TYR A 60 -2.43 3.98 5.91
C TYR A 60 -3.92 4.09 6.15
N LEU A 61 -4.75 3.55 5.25
CA LEU A 61 -6.20 3.59 5.38
C LEU A 61 -6.69 2.81 6.60
N THR A 62 -6.05 1.67 6.91
CA THR A 62 -6.33 0.90 8.14
C THR A 62 -6.01 1.69 9.41
N LEU A 63 -4.85 2.36 9.48
CA LEU A 63 -4.46 3.21 10.61
C LEU A 63 -5.39 4.43 10.78
N GLN A 64 -5.98 4.91 9.69
CA GLN A 64 -6.96 5.99 9.69
C GLN A 64 -8.41 5.48 9.94
N ASN A 65 -8.59 4.21 10.34
CA ASN A 65 -9.88 3.57 10.58
C ASN A 65 -10.85 3.57 9.38
N PHE A 66 -10.34 3.71 8.15
CA PHE A 66 -11.17 3.56 6.95
C PHE A 66 -11.44 2.07 6.70
N ARG A 67 -12.73 1.72 6.58
CA ARG A 67 -13.14 0.41 6.09
C ARG A 67 -12.88 0.32 4.59
N ILE A 68 -11.80 -0.35 4.21
CA ILE A 68 -11.46 -0.60 2.81
C ILE A 68 -12.22 -1.84 2.34
N ASN A 69 -12.99 -1.70 1.26
CA ASN A 69 -13.49 -2.87 0.54
C ASN A 69 -12.31 -3.54 -0.20
N LYS A 70 -11.95 -4.75 0.23
CA LYS A 70 -10.86 -5.53 -0.36
C LYS A 70 -11.07 -5.79 -1.85
N SER A 71 -12.32 -5.99 -2.28
CA SER A 71 -12.66 -6.16 -3.70
C SER A 71 -12.34 -4.91 -4.51
N ASN A 72 -12.67 -3.73 -3.96
CA ASN A 72 -12.35 -2.45 -4.60
C ASN A 72 -10.83 -2.27 -4.68
N LEU A 73 -10.09 -2.57 -3.61
CA LEU A 73 -8.63 -2.50 -3.59
C LEU A 73 -7.99 -3.40 -4.67
N ILE A 74 -8.56 -4.60 -4.89
CA ILE A 74 -8.11 -5.51 -5.96
C ILE A 74 -8.45 -4.91 -7.33
N SER A 75 -9.66 -4.41 -7.54
CA SER A 75 -10.07 -3.86 -8.83
C SER A 75 -9.24 -2.65 -9.30
N VAL A 76 -8.78 -1.82 -8.36
CA VAL A 76 -7.94 -0.65 -8.66
C VAL A 76 -6.46 -0.99 -8.75
N SER A 77 -6.09 -2.22 -8.38
CA SER A 77 -4.71 -2.66 -8.33
C SER A 77 -4.41 -3.71 -9.39
N LEU A 78 -3.13 -3.82 -9.76
CA LEU A 78 -2.68 -4.79 -10.74
C LEU A 78 -2.22 -6.10 -10.07
N ILE A 79 -2.81 -6.45 -8.92
CA ILE A 79 -2.44 -7.64 -8.14
C ILE A 79 -3.60 -8.62 -8.06
N SER A 80 -3.27 -9.91 -7.99
CA SER A 80 -4.28 -10.96 -7.86
C SER A 80 -4.88 -11.04 -6.45
N HIS A 81 -6.08 -11.62 -6.33
CA HIS A 81 -6.72 -11.94 -5.05
C HIS A 81 -5.79 -12.77 -4.12
N SER A 82 -5.12 -13.77 -4.69
CA SER A 82 -4.15 -14.63 -4.00
C SER A 82 -3.00 -13.83 -3.38
N GLU A 83 -2.42 -12.91 -4.15
CA GLU A 83 -1.31 -12.08 -3.69
C GLU A 83 -1.75 -11.14 -2.57
N LEU A 84 -2.92 -10.50 -2.71
CA LEU A 84 -3.45 -9.65 -1.65
C LEU A 84 -3.69 -10.45 -0.37
N TYR A 85 -4.32 -11.62 -0.47
CA TYR A 85 -4.61 -12.44 0.71
C TYR A 85 -3.33 -12.90 1.42
N ASN A 86 -2.35 -13.38 0.66
CA ASN A 86 -1.04 -13.77 1.18
C ASN A 86 -0.31 -12.60 1.83
N PHE A 87 -0.42 -11.41 1.25
CA PHE A 87 0.15 -10.19 1.82
C PHE A 87 -0.52 -9.83 3.15
N LEU A 88 -1.85 -9.77 3.18
CA LEU A 88 -2.61 -9.43 4.39
C LEU A 88 -2.36 -10.42 5.53
N ASN A 89 -2.28 -11.72 5.21
CA ASN A 89 -1.98 -12.75 6.21
C ASN A 89 -0.59 -12.57 6.82
N ARG A 90 0.42 -12.26 5.99
CA ARG A 90 1.77 -11.95 6.46
C ARG A 90 1.82 -10.68 7.30
N LEU A 91 1.13 -9.62 6.86
CA LEU A 91 1.05 -8.37 7.60
C LEU A 91 0.39 -8.57 8.97
N ASN A 92 -0.72 -9.32 9.01
CA ASN A 92 -1.41 -9.63 10.25
C ASN A 92 -0.52 -10.43 11.20
N ASN A 93 0.17 -11.46 10.73
CA ASN A 93 1.14 -12.20 11.55
C ASN A 93 2.27 -11.31 12.07
N HIS A 94 2.72 -10.34 11.27
CA HIS A 94 3.77 -9.42 11.68
C HIS A 94 3.29 -8.41 12.72
N ILE A 95 2.06 -7.90 12.59
CA ILE A 95 1.41 -7.00 13.55
C ILE A 95 1.08 -7.75 14.84
N CYS A 96 0.47 -8.94 14.76
CA CYS A 96 0.19 -9.76 15.94
C CYS A 96 1.46 -10.00 16.77
N ARG A 97 2.60 -10.25 16.12
CA ARG A 97 3.90 -10.38 16.80
C ARG A 97 4.40 -9.14 17.53
N PHE A 98 3.91 -7.94 17.18
CA PHE A 98 4.24 -6.70 17.90
C PHE A 98 3.32 -6.47 19.12
N TYR A 99 2.17 -7.14 19.17
CA TYR A 99 1.16 -6.99 20.23
C TYR A 99 0.95 -8.26 21.06
N SER A 100 1.80 -9.28 20.87
CA SER A 100 1.87 -10.53 21.65
C SER A 100 3.15 -10.57 22.46
#